data_AF-A0A9P5Q447-F1
#
_entry.id   AF-A0A9P5Q447-F1
#
_cell.length_a   1.000
_cell.length_b   1.000
_cell.length_c   1.000
_cell.angle_alpha   90.00
_cell.angle_beta   90.00
_cell.angle_gamma   90.00
#
_symmetry.space_group_name_H-M   'P 1'
#
loop_
_entity.id
_entity.type
_entity.pdbx_description
1 polymer ?
#
loop_
_entity_poly.entity_id
_entity_poly.type
_entity_poly.pdbx_seq_one_letter_code
_entity_poly.pdbx_strand_id
1 'polypeptide(L)'
;MQMAKKAWSLVTPETIANCWKKSGIITSVDNASDTPIPQSLDSQALAILRAFVTTSMTQPEADEALEKVYGVASVDKKWDLLLKTITELEPDSDITSILIEIDSNLIQETPQSTATSMAAPKDPRLQIVENELMDHVEELRRRNRIHGDPLTLDEIIDPIEESEVGEEEGRYGENAEEKIVQQVQYECAVRNGEIIEVDDEEEELDAPPDISLQDLLQTCQTLQEQCLTRNLDDPRLAEQGLELMEQIRRFRGAVQKFSMKSVQQTQLDSFFTRK
;
A
#
# COMPACT_ATOMS: atom_id res chain seq x y z
N MET A 1 27.33 -17.00 -16.77
CA MET A 1 26.55 -16.04 -17.59
C MET A 1 25.44 -16.66 -18.46
N GLN A 2 25.37 -17.97 -18.72
CA GLN A 2 24.31 -18.54 -19.57
C GLN A 2 22.90 -18.56 -18.93
N MET A 3 22.81 -18.65 -17.60
CA MET A 3 21.51 -18.62 -16.90
C MET A 3 20.83 -17.24 -16.95
N ALA A 4 21.61 -16.15 -16.84
CA ALA A 4 21.09 -14.80 -16.95
C ALA A 4 20.50 -14.50 -18.35
N LYS A 5 21.10 -15.03 -19.42
CA LYS A 5 20.58 -14.89 -20.78
C LYS A 5 19.26 -15.63 -20.99
N LYS A 6 19.09 -16.80 -20.38
CA LYS A 6 17.84 -17.57 -20.42
C LYS A 6 16.72 -16.90 -19.61
N ALA A 7 17.05 -16.29 -18.48
CA ALA A 7 16.07 -15.51 -17.71
C ALA A 7 15.59 -14.28 -18.49
N TRP A 8 16.50 -13.58 -19.18
CA TRP A 8 16.15 -12.39 -19.96
C TRP A 8 15.24 -12.71 -21.16
N SER A 9 15.39 -13.87 -21.81
CA SER A 9 14.50 -14.29 -22.91
C SER A 9 13.08 -14.67 -22.49
N LEU A 10 12.81 -14.80 -21.18
CA LEU A 10 11.48 -15.08 -20.64
C LEU A 10 10.74 -13.80 -20.20
N VAL A 11 11.43 -12.65 -20.22
CA VAL A 11 10.80 -11.37 -19.90
C VAL A 11 9.97 -10.93 -21.10
N THR A 12 8.65 -10.95 -20.92
CA THR A 12 7.70 -10.47 -21.93
C THR A 12 7.42 -8.97 -21.75
N PRO A 13 6.91 -8.28 -22.78
CA PRO A 13 6.49 -6.88 -22.65
C PRO A 13 5.47 -6.66 -21.52
N GLU A 14 4.59 -7.64 -21.29
CA GLU A 14 3.60 -7.63 -20.21
C GLU A 14 4.25 -7.75 -18.82
N THR A 15 5.32 -8.52 -18.70
CA THR A 15 6.13 -8.59 -17.48
C THR A 15 6.80 -7.25 -17.18
N ILE A 16 7.31 -6.55 -18.21
CA ILE A 16 7.92 -5.23 -18.07
C ILE A 16 6.86 -4.20 -17.67
N ALA A 17 5.69 -4.21 -18.32
CA ALA A 17 4.58 -3.32 -18.01
C ALA A 17 4.09 -3.51 -16.56
N ASN A 18 3.94 -4.76 -16.11
CA ASN A 18 3.59 -5.06 -14.73
C ASN A 18 4.68 -4.65 -13.73
N CYS A 19 5.96 -4.81 -14.08
CA CYS A 19 7.06 -4.30 -13.25
C CYS A 19 7.05 -2.77 -13.17
N TRP A 20 6.79 -2.07 -14.27
CA TRP A 20 6.71 -0.61 -14.29
C TRP A 20 5.50 -0.08 -13.52
N LYS A 21 4.33 -0.72 -13.67
CA LYS A 21 3.12 -0.44 -12.89
C LYS A 21 3.36 -0.63 -11.40
N LYS A 22 4.05 -1.71 -11.00
CA LYS A 22 4.34 -2.02 -9.59
C LYS A 22 5.46 -1.16 -9.00
N SER A 23 6.33 -0.58 -9.83
CA SER A 23 7.41 0.32 -9.41
C SER A 23 7.01 1.81 -9.36
N GLY A 24 5.79 2.16 -9.77
CA GLY A 24 5.31 3.55 -9.78
C GLY A 24 5.91 4.45 -10.87
N ILE A 25 6.72 3.89 -11.79
CA ILE A 25 7.32 4.64 -12.91
C ILE A 25 6.25 5.04 -13.95
N ILE A 26 5.19 4.23 -14.07
CA ILE A 26 3.94 4.65 -14.70
C ILE A 26 3.05 5.13 -13.55
N THR A 27 2.95 6.44 -13.38
CA THR A 27 1.97 7.04 -12.47
C THR A 27 0.58 6.67 -12.97
N SER A 28 -0.13 5.84 -12.21
CA SER A 28 -1.59 5.80 -12.26
C SER A 28 -2.05 7.25 -12.17
N VAL A 29 -2.79 7.74 -13.16
CA VAL A 29 -3.47 9.03 -13.06
C VAL A 29 -4.72 8.79 -12.22
N ASP A 30 -4.51 8.36 -10.98
CA ASP A 30 -5.54 8.24 -9.94
C ASP A 30 -5.13 9.17 -8.81
N ASN A 31 -5.04 10.46 -9.14
CA ASN A 31 -5.10 11.56 -8.19
C ASN A 31 -5.63 12.79 -8.94
N ALA A 32 -6.87 12.68 -9.40
CA ALA A 32 -7.72 13.84 -9.61
C ALA A 32 -8.72 13.86 -8.46
N SER A 33 -8.35 14.61 -7.42
CA SER A 33 -9.19 15.34 -6.47
C SER A 33 -10.68 15.03 -6.52
N ASP A 34 -11.23 14.71 -5.34
CA ASP A 34 -12.62 14.94 -4.94
C ASP A 34 -13.25 16.06 -5.77
N THR A 35 -13.97 15.67 -6.81
CA THR A 35 -14.86 16.54 -7.53
C THR A 35 -16.22 15.89 -7.39
N PRO A 36 -17.23 16.58 -6.84
CA PRO A 36 -18.53 15.99 -6.61
C PRO A 36 -19.05 15.42 -7.93
N ILE A 37 -19.33 14.12 -7.95
CA ILE A 37 -20.04 13.46 -9.05
C ILE A 37 -21.25 14.34 -9.38
N PRO A 38 -21.37 14.86 -10.62
CA PRO A 38 -22.45 15.76 -10.97
C PRO A 38 -23.77 15.01 -10.86
N GLN A 39 -24.56 15.35 -9.85
CA GLN A 39 -25.91 14.87 -9.69
C GLN A 39 -26.72 15.18 -10.96
N SER A 40 -27.15 14.11 -11.62
CA SER A 40 -28.03 14.05 -12.79
C SER A 40 -27.60 14.85 -14.03
N LEU A 41 -26.91 14.19 -14.95
CA LEU A 41 -27.11 14.52 -16.37
C LEU A 41 -28.52 14.08 -16.76
N ASP A 42 -29.31 15.01 -17.28
CA ASP A 42 -30.69 14.75 -17.68
C ASP A 42 -30.72 13.88 -18.96
N SER A 43 -31.67 12.96 -19.01
CA SER A 43 -31.80 11.91 -20.03
C SER A 43 -31.83 12.47 -21.46
N GLN A 44 -32.34 13.70 -21.64
CA GLN A 44 -32.35 14.38 -22.94
C GLN A 44 -30.96 14.83 -23.41
N ALA A 45 -30.07 15.29 -22.53
CA ALA A 45 -28.69 15.63 -22.90
C ALA A 45 -27.93 14.41 -23.40
N LEU A 46 -28.09 13.28 -22.69
CA LEU A 46 -27.46 12.01 -23.05
C LEU A 46 -27.97 11.47 -24.38
N ALA A 47 -29.25 11.66 -24.70
CA ALA A 47 -29.81 11.28 -26.00
C ALA A 47 -29.20 12.11 -27.16
N ILE A 48 -28.99 13.41 -26.97
CA ILE A 48 -28.35 14.29 -27.97
C ILE A 48 -26.88 13.91 -28.15
N LEU A 49 -26.17 13.58 -27.08
CA LEU A 49 -24.78 13.11 -27.13
C LEU A 49 -24.65 11.76 -27.82
N ARG A 50 -25.56 10.82 -27.55
CA ARG A 50 -25.63 9.56 -28.29
C ARG A 50 -25.82 9.85 -29.77
N ALA A 51 -26.72 10.75 -30.14
CA ALA A 51 -26.91 11.14 -31.54
C ALA A 51 -25.64 11.78 -32.13
N PHE A 52 -24.89 12.58 -31.37
CA PHE A 52 -23.63 13.18 -31.82
C PHE A 52 -22.52 12.15 -32.06
N VAL A 53 -22.39 11.15 -31.19
CA VAL A 53 -21.33 10.12 -31.30
C VAL A 53 -21.70 9.03 -32.31
N THR A 54 -22.97 8.62 -32.35
CA THR A 54 -23.43 7.49 -33.19
C THR A 54 -23.91 7.94 -34.57
N THR A 55 -24.37 9.17 -34.70
CA THR A 55 -24.79 9.77 -35.97
C THR A 55 -23.72 10.77 -36.40
N SER A 56 -23.50 10.95 -37.71
CA SER A 56 -22.59 11.96 -38.25
C SER A 56 -23.15 13.39 -38.10
N MET A 57 -23.66 13.72 -36.92
CA MET A 57 -24.14 15.04 -36.54
C MET A 57 -22.93 15.92 -36.29
N THR A 58 -22.98 17.17 -36.76
CA THR A 58 -21.86 18.09 -36.60
C THR A 58 -21.92 18.78 -35.24
N GLN A 59 -20.77 19.15 -34.68
CA GLN A 59 -20.67 19.84 -33.38
C GLN A 59 -21.66 21.04 -33.25
N PRO A 60 -21.78 21.95 -34.24
CA PRO A 60 -22.74 23.05 -34.13
C PRO A 60 -24.21 22.62 -34.06
N GLU A 61 -24.59 21.48 -34.65
CA GLU A 61 -25.95 20.94 -34.55
C GLU A 61 -26.21 20.33 -33.16
N ALA A 62 -25.20 19.72 -32.55
CA ALA A 62 -25.28 19.22 -31.19
C ALA A 62 -25.36 20.38 -30.17
N ASP A 63 -24.60 21.44 -30.41
CA ASP A 63 -24.62 22.66 -29.60
C ASP A 63 -25.99 23.35 -29.65
N GLU A 64 -26.57 23.52 -30.84
CA GLU A 64 -27.91 24.11 -31.00
C GLU A 64 -28.99 23.24 -30.32
N ALA A 65 -28.87 21.91 -30.40
CA ALA A 65 -29.79 20.99 -29.74
C ALA A 65 -29.70 21.07 -28.21
N LEU A 66 -28.50 21.19 -27.64
CA LEU A 66 -28.31 21.37 -26.20
C LEU A 66 -28.69 22.77 -25.72
N GLU A 67 -28.43 23.80 -26.53
CA GLU A 67 -28.84 25.17 -26.25
C GLU A 67 -30.37 25.29 -26.19
N LYS A 68 -31.09 24.55 -27.04
CA LYS A 68 -32.55 24.49 -27.01
C LYS A 68 -33.09 23.83 -25.74
N VAL A 69 -32.36 22.89 -25.15
CA VAL A 69 -32.78 22.17 -23.93
C VAL A 69 -32.38 22.93 -22.65
N TYR A 70 -31.19 23.53 -22.60
CA TYR A 70 -30.63 24.12 -21.37
C TYR A 70 -30.45 25.65 -21.41
N GLY A 71 -30.62 26.28 -22.56
CA GLY A 71 -30.35 27.71 -22.78
C GLY A 71 -28.86 28.04 -22.90
N VAL A 72 -28.55 29.12 -23.63
CA VAL A 72 -27.19 29.53 -24.04
C VAL A 72 -26.17 29.55 -22.90
N ALA A 73 -26.58 29.95 -21.70
CA ALA A 73 -25.67 30.19 -20.58
C ALA A 73 -25.21 28.92 -19.84
N SER A 74 -25.80 27.75 -20.11
CA SER A 74 -25.48 26.49 -19.41
C SER A 74 -24.78 25.45 -20.31
N VAL A 75 -24.56 25.77 -21.59
CA VAL A 75 -24.03 24.84 -22.60
C VAL A 75 -22.54 24.62 -22.37
N ASP A 76 -21.75 25.70 -22.29
CA ASP A 76 -20.28 25.60 -22.19
C ASP A 76 -19.79 24.85 -20.94
N LYS A 77 -20.35 25.16 -19.75
CA LYS A 77 -19.92 24.51 -18.50
C LYS A 77 -20.25 23.02 -18.45
N LYS A 78 -21.33 22.60 -19.12
CA LYS A 78 -21.71 21.19 -19.16
C LYS A 78 -20.95 20.44 -20.25
N TRP A 79 -20.62 21.09 -21.36
CA TRP A 79 -19.72 20.56 -22.37
C TRP A 79 -18.32 20.32 -21.83
N ASP A 80 -17.77 21.27 -21.08
CA ASP A 80 -16.44 21.09 -20.46
C ASP A 80 -16.42 19.90 -19.52
N LEU A 81 -17.48 19.72 -18.72
CA LEU A 81 -17.62 18.60 -17.80
C LEU A 81 -17.72 17.26 -18.56
N LEU A 82 -18.49 17.23 -19.64
CA LEU A 82 -18.68 16.07 -20.50
C LEU A 82 -17.43 15.69 -21.28
N LEU A 83 -16.77 16.67 -21.88
CA LEU A 83 -15.52 16.46 -22.62
C LEU A 83 -14.43 16.00 -21.68
N LYS A 84 -14.35 16.58 -20.47
CA LYS A 84 -13.44 16.12 -19.42
C LYS A 84 -13.67 14.64 -19.10
N THR A 85 -14.92 14.23 -18.86
CA THR A 85 -15.26 12.82 -18.63
C THR A 85 -14.88 11.94 -19.82
N ILE A 86 -15.14 12.35 -21.06
CA ILE A 86 -14.78 11.57 -22.26
C ILE A 86 -13.27 11.47 -22.44
N THR A 87 -12.52 12.55 -22.17
CA THR A 87 -11.06 12.58 -22.28
C THR A 87 -10.34 11.83 -21.16
N GLU A 88 -10.99 11.64 -20.01
CA GLU A 88 -10.48 10.86 -18.88
C GLU A 88 -10.68 9.34 -19.09
N LEU A 89 -11.45 8.92 -20.10
CA LEU A 89 -11.56 7.51 -20.46
C LEU A 89 -10.49 7.08 -21.49
N GLU A 90 -9.94 5.88 -21.29
CA GLU A 90 -8.87 5.31 -22.12
C GLU A 90 -9.23 5.23 -23.62
N PRO A 91 -8.26 5.45 -24.52
CA PRO A 91 -8.49 5.64 -25.96
C PRO A 91 -8.98 4.39 -26.72
N ASP A 92 -8.90 3.20 -26.12
CA ASP A 92 -9.29 1.92 -26.75
C ASP A 92 -10.70 1.44 -26.32
N SER A 93 -11.40 2.20 -25.48
CA SER A 93 -12.74 1.82 -25.02
C SER A 93 -13.80 2.26 -26.03
N ASP A 94 -14.59 1.30 -26.50
CA ASP A 94 -15.70 1.52 -27.44
C ASP A 94 -16.74 2.44 -26.79
N ILE A 95 -16.75 3.72 -27.19
CA ILE A 95 -17.51 4.83 -26.56
C ILE A 95 -19.01 4.48 -26.43
N THR A 96 -19.52 3.62 -27.32
CA THR A 96 -20.90 3.10 -27.27
C THR A 96 -21.17 2.17 -26.09
N SER A 97 -20.19 1.40 -25.63
CA SER A 97 -20.32 0.48 -24.48
C SER A 97 -20.35 1.25 -23.16
N ILE A 98 -19.52 2.30 -23.05
CA ILE A 98 -19.47 3.18 -21.88
C ILE A 98 -20.79 3.95 -21.71
N LEU A 99 -21.37 4.45 -22.81
CA LEU A 99 -22.65 5.16 -22.78
C LEU A 99 -23.82 4.26 -22.35
N ILE A 100 -23.72 2.94 -22.50
CA ILE A 100 -24.71 1.96 -22.01
C ILE A 100 -24.54 1.70 -20.51
N GLU A 101 -23.29 1.68 -20.04
CA GLU A 101 -22.94 1.46 -18.63
C GLU A 101 -23.36 2.66 -17.74
N ILE A 102 -23.19 3.89 -18.24
CA ILE A 102 -23.66 5.11 -17.58
C ILE A 102 -25.20 5.13 -17.44
N ASP A 103 -25.93 4.67 -18.46
CA ASP A 103 -27.41 4.62 -18.47
C ASP A 103 -27.94 3.57 -17.47
N SER A 104 -27.21 2.47 -17.31
CA SER A 104 -27.56 1.40 -16.38
C SER A 104 -27.39 1.83 -14.91
N ASN A 105 -26.38 2.66 -14.63
CA ASN A 105 -26.10 3.18 -13.30
C ASN A 105 -27.03 4.34 -12.88
N LEU A 106 -27.59 5.11 -13.83
CA LEU A 106 -28.53 6.18 -13.52
C LEU A 106 -29.93 5.69 -13.10
N ILE A 107 -30.29 4.45 -13.38
CA ILE A 107 -31.64 3.90 -13.12
C ILE A 107 -31.77 3.34 -11.68
N GLN A 108 -30.69 3.24 -10.91
CA GLN A 108 -30.68 2.50 -9.63
C GLN A 108 -30.66 3.32 -8.33
N GLU A 109 -30.99 4.62 -8.32
CA GLU A 109 -31.09 5.35 -7.04
C GLU A 109 -32.50 5.80 -6.68
N THR A 110 -33.15 5.01 -5.80
CA THR A 110 -33.82 5.34 -4.51
C THR A 110 -34.97 4.35 -4.20
N PRO A 111 -35.17 3.88 -2.93
CA PRO A 111 -35.19 4.73 -1.74
C PRO A 111 -34.56 4.19 -0.42
N GLN A 112 -34.14 5.18 0.38
CA GLN A 112 -34.17 5.34 1.84
C GLN A 112 -33.69 4.22 2.79
N SER A 113 -32.63 4.59 3.54
CA SER A 113 -32.30 4.08 4.86
C SER A 113 -33.48 4.12 5.85
N THR A 114 -33.84 2.95 6.35
CA THR A 114 -34.19 2.76 7.76
C THR A 114 -33.49 1.51 8.26
N ALA A 115 -32.76 1.65 9.37
CA ALA A 115 -32.13 0.56 10.08
C ALA A 115 -33.12 -0.58 10.38
N THR A 116 -32.75 -1.81 10.03
CA THR A 116 -33.04 -3.03 10.80
C THR A 116 -32.17 -4.15 10.24
N SER A 117 -31.31 -4.70 11.10
CA SER A 117 -30.69 -6.01 10.96
C SER A 117 -31.73 -7.05 10.57
N MET A 118 -31.66 -7.54 9.33
CA MET A 118 -32.11 -8.88 8.97
C MET A 118 -31.22 -9.39 7.85
N ALA A 119 -30.59 -10.53 8.11
CA ALA A 119 -29.78 -11.28 7.16
C ALA A 119 -30.58 -11.56 5.89
N ALA A 120 -30.32 -10.77 4.85
CA ALA A 120 -30.67 -11.17 3.50
C ALA A 120 -29.81 -12.39 3.13
N PRO A 121 -30.36 -13.39 2.41
CA PRO A 121 -29.56 -14.51 1.95
C PRO A 121 -28.46 -13.96 1.03
N LYS A 122 -27.20 -14.10 1.46
CA LYS A 122 -26.03 -13.85 0.60
C LYS A 122 -26.25 -14.61 -0.70
N ASP A 123 -26.04 -13.96 -1.83
CA ASP A 123 -26.14 -14.62 -3.14
C ASP A 123 -25.27 -15.89 -3.10
N PRO A 124 -25.83 -17.09 -3.40
CA PRO A 124 -25.08 -18.34 -3.34
C PRO A 124 -23.82 -18.32 -4.23
N ARG A 125 -23.78 -17.48 -5.26
CA ARG A 125 -22.58 -17.32 -6.11
C ARG A 125 -21.48 -16.56 -5.39
N LEU A 126 -21.81 -15.52 -4.63
CA LEU A 126 -20.84 -14.76 -3.85
C LEU A 126 -20.24 -15.64 -2.75
N GLN A 127 -21.06 -16.46 -2.11
CA GLN A 127 -20.59 -17.35 -1.04
C GLN A 127 -19.58 -18.40 -1.55
N ILE A 128 -19.71 -18.86 -2.80
CA ILE A 128 -18.73 -19.77 -3.43
C ILE A 128 -17.39 -19.07 -3.61
N VAL A 129 -17.41 -17.84 -4.13
CA VAL A 129 -16.20 -17.05 -4.39
C VAL A 129 -15.52 -16.63 -3.07
N GLU A 130 -16.30 -16.21 -2.06
CA GLU A 130 -15.80 -15.89 -0.72
C GLU A 130 -15.04 -17.10 -0.12
N ASN A 131 -15.61 -18.30 -0.22
CA ASN A 131 -14.97 -19.51 0.29
C ASN A 131 -13.70 -19.88 -0.49
N GLU A 132 -13.73 -19.82 -1.83
CA GLU A 132 -12.57 -20.11 -2.67
C GLU A 132 -11.40 -19.15 -2.40
N LEU A 133 -11.71 -17.87 -2.17
CA LEU A 133 -10.72 -16.86 -1.77
C LEU A 133 -10.10 -17.20 -0.40
N MET A 134 -10.92 -17.54 0.59
CA MET A 134 -10.42 -17.90 1.92
C MET A 134 -9.60 -19.20 1.91
N ASP A 135 -9.96 -20.18 1.08
CA ASP A 135 -9.18 -21.41 0.88
C ASP A 135 -7.78 -21.10 0.33
N HIS A 136 -7.66 -20.13 -0.60
CA HIS A 136 -6.37 -19.68 -1.12
C HIS A 136 -5.53 -18.94 -0.08
N VAL A 137 -6.15 -18.10 0.74
CA VAL A 137 -5.48 -17.42 1.86
C VAL A 137 -4.93 -18.44 2.85
N GLU A 138 -5.70 -19.48 3.17
CA GLU A 138 -5.25 -20.56 4.06
C GLU A 138 -4.11 -21.38 3.44
N GLU A 139 -4.17 -21.68 2.15
CA GLU A 139 -3.08 -22.38 1.44
C GLU A 139 -1.79 -21.54 1.43
N LEU A 140 -1.89 -20.22 1.26
CA LEU A 140 -0.75 -19.30 1.35
C LEU A 140 -0.15 -19.27 2.76
N ARG A 141 -1.01 -19.27 3.79
CA ARG A 141 -0.59 -19.39 5.20
C ARG A 141 0.13 -20.72 5.44
N ARG A 142 -0.42 -21.83 4.98
CA ARG A 142 0.18 -23.18 5.10
C ARG A 142 1.56 -23.27 4.45
N ARG A 143 1.78 -22.53 3.37
CA ARG A 143 3.07 -22.42 2.68
C ARG A 143 4.03 -21.40 3.31
N ASN A 144 3.69 -20.82 4.47
CA ASN A 144 4.44 -19.75 5.14
C ASN A 144 4.72 -18.55 4.22
N ARG A 145 3.77 -18.19 3.35
CA ARG A 145 3.87 -17.01 2.47
C ARG A 145 3.22 -15.76 3.08
N ILE A 146 2.33 -15.93 4.04
CA ILE A 146 1.75 -14.86 4.86
C ILE A 146 2.42 -14.95 6.23
N HIS A 147 3.04 -13.86 6.67
CA HIS A 147 3.66 -13.76 7.99
C HIS A 147 2.71 -13.00 8.92
N GLY A 148 2.37 -13.59 10.07
CA GLY A 148 1.38 -13.03 10.99
C GLY A 148 0.01 -13.69 10.85
N ASP A 149 -1.01 -13.04 11.38
CA ASP A 149 -2.38 -13.50 11.26
C ASP A 149 -2.91 -13.22 9.84
N PRO A 150 -3.61 -14.19 9.22
CA PRO A 150 -4.17 -13.99 7.89
C PRO A 150 -5.27 -12.92 7.94
N LEU A 151 -5.32 -12.07 6.92
CA LEU A 151 -6.36 -11.05 6.77
C LEU A 151 -7.73 -11.71 6.68
N THR A 152 -8.71 -11.06 7.29
CA THR A 152 -10.12 -11.41 7.19
C THR A 152 -10.69 -11.02 5.83
N LEU A 153 -11.83 -11.61 5.45
CA LEU A 153 -12.48 -11.30 4.18
C LEU A 153 -12.81 -9.80 4.06
N ASP A 154 -13.27 -9.19 5.14
CA ASP A 154 -13.61 -7.77 5.18
C ASP A 154 -12.36 -6.90 4.98
N GLU A 155 -11.22 -7.26 5.58
CA GLU A 155 -9.93 -6.58 5.38
C GLU A 155 -9.33 -6.78 3.97
N ILE A 156 -9.73 -7.83 3.26
CA ILE A 156 -9.29 -8.08 1.87
C ILE A 156 -10.15 -7.29 0.87
N ILE A 157 -11.46 -7.21 1.13
CA ILE A 157 -12.41 -6.49 0.26
C ILE A 157 -12.33 -4.99 0.48
N ASP A 158 -12.14 -4.57 1.73
CA ASP A 158 -12.00 -3.18 2.15
C ASP A 158 -10.64 -3.02 2.85
N PRO A 159 -9.53 -2.98 2.07
CA PRO A 159 -8.21 -2.81 2.65
C PRO A 159 -8.16 -1.48 3.40
N ILE A 160 -7.61 -1.51 4.62
CA ILE A 160 -7.34 -0.29 5.38
C ILE A 160 -6.51 0.63 4.48
N GLU A 161 -6.99 1.85 4.27
CA GLU A 161 -6.33 2.87 3.48
C GLU A 161 -4.86 2.97 3.91
N GLU A 162 -3.95 2.76 2.96
CA GLU A 162 -2.52 2.89 3.22
C GLU A 162 -2.28 4.33 3.67
N SER A 163 -1.98 4.51 4.96
CA SER A 163 -1.62 5.84 5.44
C SER A 163 -0.33 6.24 4.75
N GLU A 164 -0.37 7.37 4.05
CA GLU A 164 0.82 8.08 3.62
C GLU A 164 1.65 8.30 4.89
N VAL A 165 2.68 7.47 5.07
CA VAL A 165 3.75 7.78 6.01
C VAL A 165 4.25 9.09 5.47
N GLY A 166 3.88 10.18 6.17
CA GLY A 166 4.08 11.52 5.66
C GLY A 166 5.50 11.68 5.15
N GLU A 167 5.72 12.70 4.32
CA GLU A 167 7.04 13.26 4.11
C GLU A 167 7.60 13.74 5.46
N GLU A 168 7.88 12.83 6.40
CA GLU A 168 8.83 13.02 7.47
C GLU A 168 10.14 13.24 6.73
N GLU A 169 10.33 14.52 6.40
CA GLU A 169 11.52 15.22 5.97
C GLU A 169 12.59 14.25 5.55
N GLY A 170 12.75 14.10 4.23
CA GLY A 170 13.83 13.30 3.62
C GLY A 170 15.04 13.34 4.54
N ARG A 171 15.31 12.20 5.19
CA ARG A 171 16.02 12.02 6.49
C ARG A 171 17.41 12.67 6.63
N TYR A 172 17.83 13.40 5.61
CA TYR A 172 19.13 14.01 5.45
C TYR A 172 19.08 15.50 5.05
N GLY A 173 17.90 16.11 4.87
CA GLY A 173 17.74 17.53 4.52
C GLY A 173 18.41 17.91 3.18
N GLU A 174 18.75 19.19 3.01
CA GLU A 174 19.62 19.63 1.90
C GLU A 174 20.96 18.87 1.93
N ASN A 175 21.43 18.47 0.75
CA ASN A 175 22.63 17.65 0.52
C ASN A 175 22.53 16.21 1.05
N ALA A 176 21.33 15.62 1.02
CA ALA A 176 21.09 14.23 1.36
C ALA A 176 22.04 13.26 0.64
N GLU A 177 22.22 13.48 -0.65
CA GLU A 177 23.08 12.66 -1.51
C GLU A 177 24.54 12.73 -1.07
N GLU A 178 25.05 13.91 -0.74
CA GLU A 178 26.44 14.07 -0.28
C GLU A 178 26.67 13.41 1.08
N LYS A 179 25.70 13.51 2.00
CA LYS A 179 25.78 12.85 3.31
C LYS A 179 25.75 11.33 3.18
N ILE A 180 24.92 10.80 2.28
CA ILE A 180 24.88 9.36 1.97
C ILE A 180 26.21 8.93 1.36
N VAL A 181 26.75 9.69 0.40
CA VAL A 181 28.05 9.37 -0.22
C VAL A 181 29.19 9.41 0.80
N GLN A 182 29.22 10.41 1.68
CA GLN A 182 30.23 10.51 2.73
C GLN A 182 30.14 9.35 3.73
N GLN A 183 28.92 8.98 4.15
CA GLN A 183 28.71 7.84 5.04
C GLN A 183 29.15 6.53 4.40
N VAL A 184 28.80 6.30 3.12
CA VAL A 184 29.21 5.09 2.39
C VAL A 184 30.72 5.04 2.19
N GLN A 185 31.37 6.18 1.91
CA GLN A 185 32.83 6.26 1.79
C GLN A 185 33.51 5.99 3.13
N TYR A 186 32.99 6.54 4.21
CA TYR A 186 33.46 6.30 5.58
C TYR A 186 33.35 4.81 5.93
N GLU A 187 32.18 4.19 5.74
CA GLU A 187 31.98 2.75 5.99
C GLU A 187 32.86 1.87 5.11
N CYS A 188 33.12 2.27 3.86
CA CYS A 188 34.07 1.57 2.99
C CYS A 188 35.51 1.68 3.51
N ALA A 189 35.92 2.88 3.96
CA ALA A 189 37.27 3.12 4.49
C ALA A 189 37.50 2.38 5.82
N VAL A 190 36.50 2.35 6.71
CA VAL A 190 36.52 1.54 7.94
C VAL A 190 36.60 0.05 7.60
N ARG A 191 35.76 -0.44 6.68
CA ARG A 191 35.78 -1.85 6.25
C ARG A 191 37.10 -2.27 5.60
N ASN A 192 37.75 -1.36 4.87
CA ASN A 192 39.05 -1.58 4.25
C ASN A 192 40.21 -1.43 5.24
N GLY A 193 39.95 -1.02 6.49
CA GLY A 193 40.97 -0.78 7.50
C GLY A 193 41.83 0.46 7.27
N GLU A 194 41.38 1.38 6.40
CA GLU A 194 42.05 2.67 6.15
C GLU A 194 41.78 3.67 7.28
N ILE A 195 40.66 3.51 7.99
CA ILE A 195 40.31 4.28 9.19
C ILE A 195 40.23 3.30 10.36
N ILE A 196 41.12 3.45 11.33
CA ILE A 196 41.00 2.82 12.64
C ILE A 196 40.26 3.86 13.49
N GLU A 197 39.02 3.56 13.86
CA GLU A 197 38.30 4.35 14.86
C GLU A 197 39.06 4.22 16.18
N VAL A 198 39.83 5.26 16.51
CA VAL A 198 40.46 5.39 17.82
C VAL A 198 39.44 6.11 18.68
N ASP A 199 38.85 5.36 19.61
CA ASP A 199 37.93 5.87 20.62
C ASP A 199 38.76 6.64 21.65
N ASP A 200 39.10 7.89 21.32
CA ASP A 200 39.91 8.78 22.15
C ASP A 200 39.07 9.35 23.32
N GLU A 201 38.58 8.50 24.21
CA GLU A 201 38.15 8.87 25.56
C GLU A 201 38.55 7.78 26.58
N GLU A 202 39.86 7.72 26.90
CA GLU A 202 40.34 7.15 28.15
C GLU A 202 40.04 8.12 29.32
N GLU A 203 38.80 8.11 29.81
CA GLU A 203 38.55 8.26 31.24
C GLU A 203 38.13 6.90 31.77
N GLU A 204 38.91 6.38 32.71
CA GLU A 204 38.71 5.11 33.44
C GLU A 204 37.45 5.20 34.33
N LEU A 205 36.29 5.35 33.70
CA LEU A 205 34.98 5.05 34.25
C LEU A 205 34.81 3.55 34.06
N ASP A 206 34.61 2.81 35.16
CA ASP A 206 34.23 1.39 35.16
C ASP A 206 33.26 1.14 34.00
N ALA A 207 33.78 0.59 32.90
CA ALA A 207 32.99 0.34 31.72
C ALA A 207 31.82 -0.55 32.17
N PRO A 208 30.56 -0.14 31.94
CA PRO A 208 29.43 -0.96 32.32
C PRO A 208 29.64 -2.35 31.71
N PRO A 209 29.36 -3.43 32.46
CA PRO A 209 29.64 -4.77 31.98
C PRO A 209 29.00 -4.95 30.61
N ASP A 210 29.78 -5.39 29.63
CA ASP A 210 29.29 -5.69 28.29
C ASP A 210 28.17 -6.74 28.39
N ILE A 211 26.92 -6.28 28.35
CA ILE A 211 25.76 -7.15 28.34
C ILE A 211 25.70 -7.73 26.93
N SER A 212 25.90 -9.04 26.81
CA SER A 212 25.77 -9.69 25.50
C SER A 212 24.36 -9.48 24.97
N LEU A 213 24.20 -9.40 23.65
CA LEU A 213 22.88 -9.24 23.03
C LEU A 213 21.92 -10.38 23.43
N GLN A 214 22.46 -11.57 23.71
CA GLN A 214 21.69 -12.70 24.23
C GLN A 214 21.18 -12.44 25.65
N ASP A 215 22.03 -11.90 26.53
CA ASP A 215 21.64 -11.54 27.90
C ASP A 215 20.59 -10.43 27.89
N LEU A 216 20.72 -9.45 26.99
CA LEU A 216 19.72 -8.39 26.82
C LEU A 216 18.35 -8.94 26.38
N LEU A 217 18.33 -9.91 25.47
CA LEU A 217 17.08 -10.58 25.08
C LEU A 217 16.48 -11.40 26.22
N GLN A 218 17.33 -12.05 27.03
CA GLN A 218 16.90 -12.83 28.18
C GLN A 218 16.34 -11.96 29.30
N THR A 219 16.93 -10.79 29.56
CA THR A 219 16.41 -9.82 30.53
C THR A 219 15.05 -9.27 30.10
N CYS A 220 14.88 -8.93 28.81
CA CYS A 220 13.58 -8.52 28.26
C CYS A 220 12.51 -9.60 28.46
N GLN A 221 12.83 -10.87 28.19
CA GLN A 221 11.91 -11.98 28.39
C GLN A 221 11.54 -12.15 29.86
N THR A 222 12.53 -12.09 30.76
CA THR A 222 12.30 -12.22 32.20
C THR A 222 11.40 -11.09 32.71
N LEU A 223 11.66 -9.85 32.33
CA LEU A 223 10.82 -8.70 32.70
C LEU A 223 9.38 -8.87 32.18
N GLN A 224 9.21 -9.32 30.94
CA GLN A 224 7.89 -9.57 30.37
C GLN A 224 7.11 -10.64 31.16
N GLU A 225 7.77 -11.72 31.57
CA GLU A 225 7.18 -12.78 32.40
C GLU A 225 6.79 -12.26 33.79
N GLN A 226 7.64 -11.41 34.40
CA GLN A 226 7.36 -10.80 35.71
C GLN A 226 6.17 -9.83 35.66
N CYS A 227 6.02 -9.08 34.57
CA CYS A 227 4.85 -8.22 34.33
C CYS A 227 3.54 -9.02 34.20
N LEU A 228 3.60 -10.28 33.75
CA LEU A 228 2.42 -11.15 33.56
C LEU A 228 2.10 -12.02 34.79
N THR A 229 3.10 -12.44 35.55
CA THR A 229 2.93 -13.40 36.66
C THR A 229 2.66 -12.73 38.00
N ARG A 230 3.05 -11.47 38.19
CA ARG A 230 2.65 -10.74 39.39
C ARG A 230 1.20 -10.29 39.24
N ASN A 231 0.32 -10.93 40.01
CA ASN A 231 -0.90 -10.28 40.50
C ASN A 231 -0.47 -9.05 41.29
N LEU A 232 -0.29 -7.93 40.59
CA LEU A 232 -0.13 -6.64 41.22
C LEU A 232 -1.50 -6.32 41.84
N ASP A 233 -1.60 -6.48 43.15
CA ASP A 233 -2.84 -6.23 43.90
C ASP A 233 -3.31 -4.76 43.77
N ASP A 234 -2.40 -3.86 43.40
CA ASP A 234 -2.70 -2.47 43.06
C ASP A 234 -3.05 -2.33 41.57
N PRO A 235 -4.29 -1.92 41.23
CA PRO A 235 -4.73 -1.75 39.85
C PRO A 235 -3.92 -0.72 39.06
N ARG A 236 -3.34 0.30 39.72
CA ARG A 236 -2.49 1.30 39.04
C ARG A 236 -1.16 0.72 38.60
N LEU A 237 -0.57 -0.13 39.45
CA LEU A 237 0.65 -0.85 39.11
C LEU A 237 0.39 -1.91 38.04
N ALA A 238 -0.80 -2.54 38.02
CA ALA A 238 -1.18 -3.46 36.97
C ALA A 238 -1.25 -2.78 35.60
N GLU A 239 -1.86 -1.59 35.50
CA GLU A 239 -1.89 -0.79 34.27
C GLU A 239 -0.47 -0.40 33.81
N GLN A 240 0.37 0.10 34.71
CA GLN A 240 1.78 0.43 34.40
C GLN A 240 2.59 -0.81 33.99
N GLY A 241 2.29 -1.97 34.58
CA GLY A 241 2.91 -3.25 34.23
C GLY A 241 2.57 -3.69 32.80
N LEU A 242 1.34 -3.44 32.34
CA LEU A 242 0.93 -3.70 30.96
C LEU A 242 1.58 -2.75 29.96
N GLU A 243 1.67 -1.46 30.30
CA GLU A 243 2.37 -0.47 29.46
C GLU A 243 3.86 -0.82 29.33
N LEU A 244 4.52 -1.13 30.45
CA LEU A 244 5.91 -1.57 30.46
C LEU A 244 6.11 -2.84 29.63
N MET A 245 5.19 -3.80 29.72
CA MET A 245 5.22 -5.02 28.91
C MET A 245 5.18 -4.70 27.41
N GLU A 246 4.33 -3.77 26.98
CA GLU A 246 4.24 -3.37 25.58
C GLU A 246 5.56 -2.74 25.09
N GLN A 247 6.15 -1.85 25.89
CA GLN A 247 7.44 -1.24 25.58
C GLN A 247 8.56 -2.28 25.49
N ILE A 248 8.61 -3.24 26.41
CA ILE A 248 9.58 -4.34 26.39
C ILE A 248 9.43 -5.18 25.12
N ARG A 249 8.20 -5.49 24.68
CA ARG A 249 7.97 -6.24 23.44
C ARG A 249 8.48 -5.48 22.21
N ARG A 250 8.18 -4.18 22.12
CA ARG A 250 8.67 -3.31 21.03
C ARG A 250 10.19 -3.26 21.01
N PHE A 251 10.81 -3.03 22.16
CA PHE A 251 12.26 -2.98 22.31
C PHE A 251 12.91 -4.32 21.95
N ARG A 252 12.40 -5.45 22.46
CA ARG A 252 12.89 -6.79 22.12
C ARG A 252 12.83 -7.05 20.61
N GLY A 253 11.74 -6.63 19.96
CA GLY A 253 11.60 -6.72 18.50
C GLY A 253 12.66 -5.90 17.76
N ALA A 254 12.99 -4.69 18.25
CA ALA A 254 14.06 -3.88 17.69
C ALA A 254 15.44 -4.52 17.86
N VAL A 255 15.74 -5.05 19.06
CA VAL A 255 17.00 -5.77 19.34
C VAL A 255 17.14 -7.03 18.49
N GLN A 256 16.05 -7.79 18.29
CA GLN A 256 16.06 -8.95 17.40
C GLN A 256 16.33 -8.56 15.95
N LYS A 257 15.67 -7.50 15.45
CA LYS A 257 15.95 -6.97 14.10
C LYS A 257 17.41 -6.54 13.96
N PHE A 258 17.96 -5.88 14.98
CA PHE A 258 19.38 -5.51 15.00
C PHE A 258 20.30 -6.73 14.97
N SER A 259 20.00 -7.76 15.77
CA SER A 259 20.74 -9.02 15.75
C SER A 259 20.70 -9.71 14.38
N MET A 260 19.54 -9.76 13.74
CA MET A 260 19.43 -10.40 12.42
C MET A 260 20.20 -9.63 11.33
N LYS A 261 20.34 -8.31 11.47
CA LYS A 261 21.18 -7.49 10.58
C LYS A 261 22.68 -7.70 10.81
N SER A 262 23.09 -7.99 12.04
CA SER A 262 24.50 -8.24 12.38
C SER A 262 24.94 -9.69 12.12
N VAL A 263 24.00 -10.63 11.97
CA VAL A 263 24.30 -12.00 11.54
C VAL A 263 24.69 -12.00 10.07
N GLN A 264 25.99 -12.13 9.80
CA GLN A 264 26.48 -12.36 8.46
C GLN A 264 25.90 -13.67 7.91
N GLN A 265 25.27 -13.59 6.73
CA GLN A 265 24.76 -14.76 6.03
C GLN A 265 25.94 -15.71 5.74
N THR A 266 25.95 -16.85 6.41
CA THR A 266 26.95 -17.89 6.16
C THR A 266 26.71 -18.43 4.75
N GLN A 267 27.68 -18.22 3.86
CA GLN A 267 27.62 -18.77 2.51
C GLN A 267 27.73 -20.29 2.58
N LEU A 268 27.01 -21.00 1.70
CA LEU A 268 26.99 -22.47 1.68
C LEU A 268 28.40 -23.09 1.67
N ASP A 269 29.35 -22.40 1.01
CA ASP A 269 30.75 -22.80 0.86
C ASP A 269 31.52 -22.83 2.19
N SER A 270 31.09 -22.09 3.22
CA SER A 270 31.71 -22.15 4.55
C SER A 270 31.51 -23.50 5.24
N PHE A 271 30.52 -24.29 4.82
CA PHE A 271 30.28 -25.65 5.34
C PHE A 271 31.10 -26.72 4.62
N PHE A 272 31.57 -26.46 3.40
CA PHE A 272 32.34 -27.42 2.60
C PHE A 272 33.86 -27.25 2.72
N THR A 273 34.33 -26.19 3.39
CA THR A 273 35.75 -25.87 3.55
C THR A 273 36.37 -26.39 4.85
N ARG A 274 35.61 -27.01 5.76
CA ARG A 274 36.18 -27.74 6.91
C ARG A 274 36.82 -29.06 6.45
N LYS A 275 38.15 -29.05 6.26
CA LYS A 275 39.01 -30.23 6.23
C LYS A 275 39.82 -30.31 7.52
#